data_AF-A0A212EMM6-F1
#
_entry.id   AF-A0A212EMM6-F1
#
_cell.length_a   1.000
_cell.length_b   1.000
_cell.length_c   1.000
_cell.angle_alpha   90.00
_cell.angle_beta   90.00
_cell.angle_gamma   90.00
#
_symmetry.space_group_name_H-M   'P 1'
#
loop_
_entity.id
_entity.type
_entity.pdbx_description
1 polymer ?
#
loop_
_entity_poly.entity_id
_entity_poly.type
_entity_poly.pdbx_seq_one_letter_code
_entity_poly.pdbx_strand_id
1 'polypeptide(L)'
;MVVAGLKCYCNSDSPSCPNSTCETDGFCMASTSIENGEHKRTYQVVALSCLQSNAFPPENPIKCKNPRTFCCKNDFCNSDEVYQERLTKVLNASSSASGKGCSRTCGVYTN
;
A
#
# COMPACT_ATOMS: atom_id res chain seq x y z
N MET A 1 6.82 -26.46 14.43
CA MET A 1 6.17 -25.20 14.79
C MET A 1 5.53 -24.67 13.51
N VAL A 2 4.20 -24.72 13.38
CA VAL A 2 3.50 -24.18 12.21
C VAL A 2 3.45 -22.66 12.43
N VAL A 3 4.28 -21.90 11.73
CA VAL A 3 4.15 -20.44 11.70
C VAL A 3 2.88 -20.15 10.92
N ALA A 4 1.85 -19.65 11.58
CA ALA A 4 0.64 -19.21 10.89
C ALA A 4 1.05 -18.08 9.93
N GLY A 5 0.88 -18.29 8.63
CA GLY A 5 1.18 -17.28 7.61
C GLY A 5 0.19 -16.12 7.69
N LEU A 6 0.67 -14.90 7.46
CA LEU A 6 -0.16 -13.71 7.32
C LEU A 6 -1.07 -13.88 6.09
N LYS A 7 -2.38 -13.75 6.27
CA LYS A 7 -3.35 -13.88 5.18
C LYS A 7 -3.56 -12.55 4.46
N CYS A 8 -3.52 -12.54 3.15
CA CYS A 8 -3.67 -11.33 2.34
C CYS A 8 -4.59 -11.55 1.14
N TYR A 9 -5.24 -10.49 0.67
CA TYR A 9 -5.85 -10.49 -0.65
C TYR A 9 -4.78 -10.41 -1.74
N CYS A 10 -5.04 -11.05 -2.89
CA CYS A 10 -4.22 -10.99 -4.09
C CYS A 10 -5.09 -11.08 -5.34
N ASN A 11 -4.56 -10.68 -6.49
CA ASN A 11 -5.31 -10.75 -7.74
C ASN A 11 -5.54 -12.22 -8.15
N SER A 12 -6.80 -12.60 -8.42
CA SER A 12 -7.21 -13.94 -8.87
C SER A 12 -6.52 -14.39 -10.16
N ASP A 13 -6.15 -13.43 -10.99
CA ASP A 13 -5.51 -13.69 -12.29
C ASP A 13 -4.04 -14.13 -12.16
N SER A 14 -3.48 -14.08 -10.95
CA SER A 14 -2.15 -14.63 -10.67
C SER A 14 -2.25 -16.14 -10.43
N PRO A 15 -1.44 -16.98 -11.11
CA PRO A 15 -1.38 -18.43 -10.86
C PRO A 15 -1.06 -18.78 -9.39
N SER A 16 -0.41 -17.86 -8.69
CA SER A 16 -0.06 -17.99 -7.27
C SER A 16 -1.21 -17.63 -6.31
N CYS A 17 -2.40 -17.28 -6.82
CA CYS A 17 -3.53 -16.74 -6.05
C CYS A 17 -4.90 -17.20 -6.61
N PRO A 18 -5.19 -18.51 -6.67
CA PRO A 18 -6.41 -19.01 -7.32
C PRO A 18 -7.71 -18.60 -6.64
N ASN A 19 -7.68 -18.25 -5.34
CA ASN A 19 -8.86 -17.90 -4.54
C ASN A 19 -8.86 -16.43 -4.09
N SER A 20 -8.18 -15.55 -4.84
CA SER A 20 -7.99 -14.12 -4.49
C SER A 20 -7.35 -13.89 -3.12
N THR A 21 -6.77 -14.93 -2.52
CA THR A 21 -6.21 -14.96 -1.19
C THR A 21 -4.95 -15.82 -1.17
N CYS A 22 -3.97 -15.43 -0.35
CA CYS A 22 -2.73 -16.18 -0.16
C CYS A 22 -2.16 -15.94 1.25
N GLU A 23 -1.21 -16.79 1.64
CA GLU A 23 -0.47 -16.69 2.88
C GLU A 23 0.96 -16.24 2.61
N THR A 24 1.50 -15.37 3.47
CA THR A 24 2.87 -14.85 3.35
C THR A 24 3.55 -14.74 4.72
N ASP A 25 4.88 -14.78 4.72
CA ASP A 25 5.73 -14.54 5.88
C ASP A 25 6.09 -13.06 6.06
N GLY A 26 5.64 -12.17 5.16
CA GLY A 26 5.98 -10.76 5.15
C GLY A 26 4.80 -9.79 5.29
N PHE A 27 4.40 -9.17 4.19
CA PHE A 27 3.43 -8.06 4.20
C PHE A 27 2.34 -8.24 3.14
N CYS A 28 1.12 -7.83 3.47
CA CYS A 28 0.09 -7.59 2.48
C CYS A 28 0.33 -6.25 1.80
N MET A 29 0.16 -6.20 0.48
CA MET A 29 0.34 -5.00 -0.33
C MET A 29 -0.91 -4.73 -1.17
N ALA A 30 -1.33 -3.47 -1.20
CA ALA A 30 -2.27 -2.94 -2.18
C ALA A 30 -1.65 -1.74 -2.88
N SER A 31 -1.95 -1.57 -4.15
CA SER A 31 -1.52 -0.40 -4.91
C SER A 31 -2.61 0.08 -5.83
N THR A 32 -2.63 1.39 -6.06
CA THR A 32 -3.55 2.02 -7.01
C THR A 32 -2.78 2.55 -8.21
N SER A 33 -3.19 2.15 -9.41
CA SER A 33 -2.78 2.73 -10.68
C SER A 33 -3.93 3.53 -11.30
N ILE A 34 -3.60 4.43 -12.22
CA ILE A 34 -4.59 5.09 -13.08
C ILE A 34 -4.35 4.54 -14.47
N GLU A 35 -5.32 3.80 -14.99
CA GLU A 35 -5.30 3.24 -16.35
C GLU A 35 -6.50 3.80 -17.10
N ASN A 36 -6.26 4.47 -18.23
CA ASN A 36 -7.32 5.13 -19.04
C ASN A 36 -8.21 6.11 -18.26
N GLY A 37 -7.67 6.77 -17.22
CA GLY A 37 -8.43 7.68 -16.36
C GLY A 37 -9.25 7.00 -15.26
N GLU A 38 -9.22 5.66 -15.20
CA GLU A 38 -9.89 4.87 -14.18
C GLU A 38 -8.90 4.43 -13.09
N HIS A 39 -9.33 4.49 -11.83
CA HIS A 39 -8.55 4.02 -10.70
C HIS A 39 -8.60 2.50 -10.63
N LYS A 40 -7.51 1.85 -11.02
CA LYS A 40 -7.36 0.39 -10.92
C LYS A 40 -6.61 0.02 -9.65
N ARG A 41 -7.13 -0.99 -8.96
CA ARG A 41 -6.48 -1.56 -7.77
C ARG A 41 -5.76 -2.84 -8.13
N THR A 42 -4.68 -3.09 -7.41
CA THR A 42 -3.89 -4.31 -7.56
C THR A 42 -3.43 -4.77 -6.20
N TYR A 43 -3.68 -6.05 -5.92
CA TYR A 43 -3.35 -6.71 -4.68
C TYR A 43 -2.17 -7.65 -4.87
N GLN A 44 -1.20 -7.55 -3.98
CA GLN A 44 0.04 -8.31 -4.02
C GLN A 44 0.48 -8.70 -2.61
N VAL A 45 1.42 -9.64 -2.52
CA VAL A 45 2.11 -9.96 -1.28
C VAL A 45 3.61 -9.74 -1.43
N VAL A 46 4.24 -9.38 -0.33
CA VAL A 46 5.69 -9.29 -0.22
C VAL A 46 6.13 -10.35 0.77
N ALA A 47 6.62 -11.48 0.26
CA ALA A 47 7.24 -12.51 1.10
C ALA A 47 8.64 -12.05 1.53
N LEU A 48 8.96 -12.16 2.82
CA LEU A 48 10.30 -11.85 3.35
C LEU A 48 11.34 -12.79 2.75
N SER A 49 10.98 -14.07 2.58
CA SER A 49 11.81 -15.07 1.91
C SER A 49 12.15 -14.72 0.45
N CYS A 50 11.31 -13.91 -0.22
CA CYS A 50 11.56 -13.42 -1.58
C CYS A 50 12.34 -12.09 -1.63
N LEU A 51 12.53 -11.41 -0.48
CA LEU A 51 13.40 -10.26 -0.41
C LEU A 51 14.84 -10.76 -0.32
N GLN A 52 15.69 -10.39 -1.30
CA GLN A 52 17.12 -10.66 -1.19
C GLN A 52 17.65 -10.10 0.13
N SER A 53 18.60 -10.79 0.77
CA SER A 53 19.15 -10.44 2.09
C SER A 53 19.71 -9.01 2.19
N ASN A 54 19.98 -8.37 1.04
CA ASN A 54 20.50 -7.01 0.91
C ASN A 54 19.42 -5.96 0.58
N ALA A 55 18.15 -6.35 0.47
CA ALA A 55 17.06 -5.50 0.04
C ALA A 55 16.35 -4.79 1.22
N PHE A 56 17.08 -3.92 1.93
CA PHE A 56 16.57 -2.83 2.81
C PHE A 56 15.69 -3.28 4.00
N PRO A 57 15.51 -2.48 5.08
CA PRO A 57 15.14 -3.03 6.38
C PRO A 57 13.85 -3.86 6.31
N PRO A 58 13.84 -5.10 6.85
CA PRO A 58 12.71 -6.03 6.76
C PRO A 58 11.45 -5.50 7.45
N GLU A 59 11.59 -4.44 8.24
CA GLU A 59 10.50 -3.73 8.89
C GLU A 59 9.76 -2.77 7.94
N ASN A 60 10.41 -2.28 6.88
CA ASN A 60 9.84 -1.32 5.92
C ASN A 60 10.41 -1.49 4.50
N PRO A 61 9.85 -2.42 3.70
CA PRO A 61 10.27 -2.65 2.32
C PRO A 61 10.17 -1.38 1.47
N ILE A 62 11.08 -1.16 0.52
CA ILE A 62 11.05 0.02 -0.39
C ILE A 62 9.72 0.12 -1.14
N LYS A 63 9.13 -1.02 -1.51
CA LYS A 63 7.81 -1.08 -2.15
C LYS A 63 6.69 -0.47 -1.31
N CYS A 64 6.86 -0.38 0.01
CA CYS A 64 5.90 0.19 0.95
C CYS A 64 6.12 1.69 1.21
N LYS A 65 7.21 2.27 0.70
CA LYS A 65 7.50 3.71 0.81
C LYS A 65 6.85 4.54 -0.29
N ASN A 66 6.28 3.91 -1.32
CA ASN A 66 5.63 4.63 -2.40
C ASN A 66 4.24 5.12 -1.92
N PRO A 67 3.88 6.40 -2.11
CA PRO A 67 2.59 6.94 -1.66
C PRO A 67 1.38 6.29 -2.34
N ARG A 68 1.58 5.61 -3.49
CA ARG A 68 0.55 4.87 -4.22
C ARG A 68 0.41 3.41 -3.77
N THR A 69 1.25 3.00 -2.82
CA THR A 69 1.30 1.63 -2.30
C THR A 69 1.00 1.65 -0.81
N PHE A 70 0.24 0.69 -0.37
CA PHE A 70 -0.12 0.49 1.01
C PHE A 70 0.35 -0.90 1.45
N CYS A 71 1.07 -0.97 2.55
CA CYS A 71 1.50 -2.22 3.17
C CYS A 71 1.04 -2.34 4.61
N CYS A 72 0.77 -3.56 5.06
CA CYS A 72 0.29 -3.85 6.41
C CYS A 72 0.59 -5.31 6.82
N LYS A 73 0.45 -5.63 8.12
CA LYS A 73 0.81 -6.92 8.75
C LYS A 73 -0.33 -7.56 9.55
N ASN A 74 -1.58 -7.25 9.21
CA ASN A 74 -2.75 -7.88 9.82
C ASN A 74 -3.49 -8.70 8.76
N ASP A 75 -4.16 -9.78 9.17
CA ASP A 75 -4.88 -10.60 8.20
C ASP A 75 -5.88 -9.77 7.40
N PHE A 76 -5.83 -9.94 6.07
CA PHE A 76 -6.68 -9.29 5.07
C PHE A 76 -6.67 -7.76 5.12
N CYS A 77 -5.64 -7.16 5.70
CA CYS A 77 -5.56 -5.72 5.90
C CYS A 77 -5.47 -4.91 4.61
N ASN A 78 -5.10 -5.54 3.50
CA ASN A 78 -5.05 -4.91 2.18
C ASN A 78 -6.42 -4.93 1.47
N SER A 79 -7.52 -4.96 2.21
CA SER A 79 -8.89 -4.95 1.66
C SER A 79 -9.30 -3.59 1.10
N ASP A 80 -10.37 -3.60 0.28
CA ASP A 80 -11.00 -2.40 -0.24
C ASP A 80 -11.54 -1.48 0.86
N GLU A 81 -12.09 -2.05 1.93
CA GLU A 81 -12.67 -1.32 3.07
C GLU A 81 -11.61 -0.47 3.77
N VAL A 82 -10.47 -1.08 4.13
CA VAL A 82 -9.34 -0.39 4.78
C VAL A 82 -8.79 0.73 3.90
N TYR A 83 -8.79 0.52 2.57
CA TYR A 83 -8.40 1.57 1.63
C TYR A 83 -9.41 2.72 1.60
N GLN A 84 -10.71 2.44 1.54
CA GLN A 84 -11.75 3.48 1.51
C GLN A 84 -11.73 4.33 2.77
N GLU A 85 -11.52 3.72 3.93
CA GLU A 85 -11.32 4.46 5.18
C GLU A 85 -10.10 5.38 5.12
N ARG A 86 -8.98 4.90 4.57
CA ARG A 86 -7.76 5.72 4.41
C ARG A 86 -7.97 6.87 3.44
N LEU A 87 -8.59 6.62 2.29
CA LEU A 87 -8.91 7.66 1.31
C LEU A 87 -9.84 8.71 1.93
N THR A 88 -10.88 8.27 2.63
CA THR A 88 -11.83 9.15 3.32
C THR A 88 -11.13 9.97 4.39
N LYS A 89 -10.21 9.40 5.17
CA LYS A 89 -9.39 10.14 6.15
C LYS A 89 -8.53 11.22 5.49
N VAL A 90 -7.92 10.94 4.33
CA VAL A 90 -7.13 11.92 3.58
C VAL A 90 -8.02 13.03 3.02
N LEU A 91 -9.16 12.68 2.43
CA LEU A 91 -10.14 13.65 1.92
C LEU A 91 -10.67 14.53 3.06
N ASN A 92 -10.97 13.95 4.22
CA ASN A 92 -11.42 14.66 5.41
C ASN A 92 -10.33 15.53 6.04
N ALA A 93 -9.07 15.08 6.04
CA ALA A 93 -7.94 15.92 6.45
C ALA A 93 -7.72 17.09 5.47
N SER A 94 -7.98 16.87 4.18
CA SER A 94 -7.89 17.90 3.15
C SER A 94 -9.01 18.93 3.25
N SER A 95 -10.23 18.52 3.64
CA SER A 95 -11.33 19.44 3.95
C SER A 95 -11.17 20.13 5.30
N SER A 96 -10.46 19.51 6.25
CA SER A 96 -10.04 20.14 7.52
C SER A 96 -8.89 21.14 7.34
N ALA A 97 -8.18 21.09 6.20
CA ALA A 97 -7.19 22.08 5.79
C ALA A 97 -7.79 23.26 5.00
N SER A 98 -9.11 23.30 4.82
CA SER A 98 -9.83 24.49 4.31
C SER A 98 -10.00 25.51 5.46
N GLY A 99 -8.87 26.02 5.91
CA GLY A 99 -8.76 27.00 7.01
C GLY A 99 -7.39 27.69 7.08
N LYS A 100 -6.38 27.23 6.35
CA LYS A 100 -5.18 28.00 6.04
C LYS A 100 -4.71 27.67 4.62
N GLY A 101 -4.92 28.62 3.71
CA GLY A 101 -4.52 28.48 2.32
C GLY A 101 -3.04 28.13 2.16
N CYS A 102 -2.75 27.21 1.25
CA CYS A 102 -1.42 27.13 0.65
C CYS A 102 -1.27 28.37 -0.25
N SER A 103 -0.77 29.46 0.34
CA SER A 103 -0.35 30.64 -0.41
C SER A 103 0.87 30.27 -1.24
N ARG A 104 0.78 30.49 -2.55
CA ARG A 104 1.90 30.32 -3.49
C ARG A 104 3.03 31.27 -3.12
N THR A 105 4.06 30.78 -2.44
CA THR A 105 5.40 31.33 -2.53
C THR A 105 6.42 30.19 -2.54
N CYS A 106 6.79 29.75 -3.74
CA CYS A 106 8.09 29.12 -3.94
C CYS A 106 9.14 30.20 -3.68
N GLY A 107 9.81 30.13 -2.53
CA GLY A 107 10.96 30.98 -2.24
C GLY A 107 12.13 30.55 -3.13
N VAL A 108 12.50 31.39 -4.09
CA VAL A 108 13.79 31.31 -4.77
C VAL A 108 14.82 31.93 -3.83
N TYR A 109 15.78 31.14 -3.37
CA TYR A 109 17.00 31.67 -2.75
C TYR A 109 18.03 31.87 -3.87
N THR A 110 18.43 33.11 -4.11
CA THR A 110 19.69 33.44 -4.78
C THR A 110 20.54 34.28 -3.83
N ASN A 111 21.83 33.92 -3.80
CA ASN A 111 22.93 34.41 -2.98
C ASN A 111 23.02 35.94 -2.89
#